data_AF-A0A955TBY6-F1
#
_entry.id   AF-A0A955TBY6-F1
#
_cell.length_a   1.000
_cell.length_b   1.000
_cell.length_c   1.000
_cell.angle_alpha   90.00
_cell.angle_beta   90.00
_cell.angle_gamma   90.00
#
_symmetry.space_group_name_H-M   'P 1'
#
loop_
_entity.id
_entity.type
_entity.pdbx_description
1 polymer ?
#
loop_
_entity_poly.entity_id
_entity_poly.type
_entity_poly.pdbx_seq_one_letter_code
_entity_poly.pdbx_strand_id
1 'polypeptide(L)'
;MKQDDRLLTRLVRLDWGLRILVAVIGLHASLAQAANLSVTDLLTSPGKPIQLQARLTNPEAEGEIGLPDQPLEFIVHGRTVGQANTDAQGWARLDFAPSMRGNLSIIVKLVTPSKTKAIEGKGVLLSWERRRPILLIDLAVLVEGELAMDPPPPELYKDPGLILGDAHPAAASELGKLAQFYYNLVYLDLTGRGHLEHIQAWLREHQFPPGMIRILQKTPTALNELIHTLKEEGWEKVSGGIGRTADFAEVLVQNRLQTVILPLPQTKGRFPRRAIVLDDWSRIRRHL
;
A
#
# COMPACT_ATOMS: atom_id res chain seq x y z
N MET A 1 63.39 81.22 -11.04
CA MET A 1 64.42 80.24 -10.66
C MET A 1 64.02 79.69 -9.30
N LYS A 2 63.58 78.41 -9.25
CA LYS A 2 63.19 77.61 -8.07
C LYS A 2 62.25 78.30 -7.04
N GLN A 3 61.04 77.75 -6.89
CA GLN A 3 60.70 76.81 -5.80
C GLN A 3 59.17 76.74 -5.66
N ASP A 4 58.66 75.51 -5.73
CA ASP A 4 57.25 75.14 -5.74
C ASP A 4 56.49 75.56 -4.49
N ASP A 5 55.25 76.00 -4.67
CA ASP A 5 54.25 76.01 -3.61
C ASP A 5 52.85 75.68 -4.18
N ARG A 6 52.20 74.72 -3.53
CA ARG A 6 50.74 74.58 -3.30
C ARG A 6 49.78 73.99 -4.36
N LEU A 7 49.21 72.86 -3.91
CA LEU A 7 47.77 72.59 -3.69
C LEU A 7 46.87 72.11 -4.85
N LEU A 8 46.26 70.95 -4.56
CA LEU A 8 44.86 70.55 -4.78
C LEU A 8 44.34 70.34 -6.22
N THR A 9 44.15 69.06 -6.60
CA THR A 9 42.91 68.54 -7.24
C THR A 9 43.02 67.00 -7.36
N ARG A 10 42.18 66.20 -6.67
CA ARG A 10 40.85 65.64 -7.04
C ARG A 10 40.90 64.21 -7.63
N LEU A 11 39.97 63.41 -7.08
CA LEU A 11 39.13 62.38 -7.74
C LEU A 11 39.68 60.96 -7.98
N VAL A 12 39.25 60.07 -7.07
CA VAL A 12 38.51 58.81 -7.29
C VAL A 12 38.80 58.04 -8.58
N ARG A 13 39.38 56.84 -8.41
CA ARG A 13 39.11 55.67 -9.28
C ARG A 13 38.79 54.44 -8.42
N LEU A 14 37.50 54.11 -8.39
CA LEU A 14 37.03 52.73 -8.24
C LEU A 14 37.56 51.91 -9.41
N ASP A 15 38.16 50.75 -9.17
CA ASP A 15 37.85 49.53 -9.95
C ASP A 15 38.44 48.27 -9.29
N TRP A 16 37.66 47.61 -8.43
CA TRP A 16 37.89 46.20 -8.05
C TRP A 16 36.55 45.47 -8.13
N GLY A 17 36.04 45.31 -9.35
CA GLY A 17 34.92 44.43 -9.64
C GLY A 17 35.35 42.97 -9.63
N LEU A 18 35.50 42.36 -8.45
CA LEU A 18 35.58 40.91 -8.30
C LEU A 18 34.19 40.30 -8.56
N ARG A 19 33.87 40.01 -9.82
CA ARG A 19 32.68 39.22 -10.17
C ARG A 19 32.96 37.76 -9.84
N ILE A 20 32.57 37.33 -8.64
CA ILE A 20 32.42 35.91 -8.31
C ILE A 20 31.20 35.42 -9.09
N LEU A 21 31.46 34.73 -10.20
CA LEU A 21 30.45 33.97 -10.91
C LEU A 21 30.22 32.70 -10.08
N VAL A 22 29.24 32.72 -9.18
CA VAL A 22 28.73 31.49 -8.55
C VAL A 22 27.99 30.73 -9.64
N ALA A 23 28.70 29.86 -10.34
CA ALA A 23 28.09 28.80 -11.12
C ALA A 23 27.43 27.85 -10.12
N VAL A 24 26.12 28.00 -9.93
CA VAL A 24 25.29 27.00 -9.27
C VAL A 24 25.29 25.80 -10.21
N ILE A 25 26.26 24.91 -10.03
CA ILE A 25 26.22 23.57 -10.62
C ILE A 25 25.12 22.86 -9.85
N GLY A 26 23.91 22.88 -10.40
CA GLY A 26 22.84 22.02 -9.96
C GLY A 26 23.34 20.58 -10.06
N LEU A 27 23.61 19.96 -8.91
CA LEU A 27 23.76 18.52 -8.81
C LEU A 27 22.41 17.90 -9.17
N HIS A 28 22.16 17.69 -10.47
CA HIS A 28 21.29 16.62 -10.90
C HIS A 28 22.08 15.33 -10.74
N ALA A 29 22.22 14.89 -9.48
CA ALA A 29 22.63 13.52 -9.20
C ALA A 29 21.66 12.61 -9.95
N SER A 30 22.18 11.77 -10.84
CA SER A 30 21.38 10.81 -11.59
C SER A 30 20.83 9.76 -10.62
N LEU A 31 19.70 10.06 -9.98
CA LEU A 31 18.96 9.22 -9.03
C LEU A 31 18.33 7.98 -9.69
N ALA A 32 18.61 7.72 -10.97
CA ALA A 32 17.94 6.71 -11.77
C ALA A 32 18.33 5.25 -11.45
N GLN A 33 19.27 4.99 -10.54
CA GLN A 33 19.83 3.64 -10.39
C GLN A 33 19.30 2.84 -9.18
N ALA A 34 18.74 3.47 -8.15
CA ALA A 34 18.14 2.76 -7.02
C ALA A 34 17.10 3.64 -6.32
N ALA A 35 15.85 3.62 -6.77
CA ALA A 35 14.74 4.22 -6.03
C ALA A 35 13.64 3.17 -5.85
N ASN A 36 12.99 3.16 -4.70
CA ASN A 36 11.80 2.36 -4.47
C ASN A 36 10.56 3.21 -4.67
N LEU A 37 9.58 2.70 -5.42
CA LEU A 37 8.33 3.39 -5.71
C LEU A 37 7.15 2.56 -5.21
N SER A 38 6.53 3.02 -4.13
CA SER A 38 5.36 2.38 -3.54
C SER A 38 4.09 3.15 -3.86
N VAL A 39 2.96 2.43 -3.98
CA VAL A 39 1.66 2.99 -4.34
C VAL A 39 0.64 2.55 -3.30
N THR A 40 -0.11 3.52 -2.76
CA THR A 40 -1.12 3.25 -1.74
C THR A 40 -2.39 2.69 -2.38
N ASP A 41 -2.91 1.59 -1.83
CA ASP A 41 -4.25 1.10 -2.17
C ASP A 41 -5.32 2.00 -1.58
N LEU A 42 -6.37 2.26 -2.37
CA LEU A 42 -7.40 3.22 -2.00
C LEU A 42 -8.79 2.63 -2.22
N LEU A 43 -9.72 2.97 -1.32
CA LEU A 43 -11.12 2.59 -1.40
C LEU A 43 -11.99 3.83 -1.56
N THR A 44 -12.82 3.86 -2.60
CA THR A 44 -13.80 4.91 -2.85
C THR A 44 -15.04 4.34 -3.54
N SER A 45 -16.04 5.18 -3.79
CA SER A 45 -17.19 4.85 -4.62
C SER A 45 -17.08 5.50 -6.01
N PRO A 46 -17.70 4.92 -7.05
CA PRO A 46 -17.75 5.54 -8.36
C PRO A 46 -18.24 6.99 -8.29
N GLY A 47 -17.53 7.90 -8.98
CA GLY A 47 -17.81 9.33 -9.02
C GLY A 47 -17.34 10.12 -7.78
N LYS A 48 -16.95 9.47 -6.69
CA LYS A 48 -16.45 10.15 -5.49
C LYS A 48 -14.95 10.48 -5.66
N PRO A 49 -14.55 11.76 -5.57
CA PRO A 49 -13.14 12.14 -5.63
C PRO A 49 -12.33 11.48 -4.52
N ILE A 50 -11.11 11.08 -4.86
CA ILE A 50 -10.08 10.56 -3.96
C ILE A 50 -8.72 11.03 -4.44
N GLN A 51 -7.73 11.05 -3.55
CA GLN A 51 -6.38 11.43 -3.89
C GLN A 51 -5.51 10.17 -4.03
N LEU A 52 -5.06 9.89 -5.25
CA LEU A 52 -4.06 8.86 -5.53
C LEU A 52 -2.74 9.26 -4.88
N GLN A 53 -2.02 8.28 -4.31
CA GLN A 53 -0.77 8.54 -3.58
C GLN A 53 0.29 7.51 -3.96
N ALA A 54 1.50 8.02 -4.18
CA ALA A 54 2.69 7.21 -4.36
C ALA A 54 3.87 7.84 -3.63
N ARG A 55 4.79 7.02 -3.13
CA ARG A 55 5.99 7.47 -2.43
C ARG A 55 7.22 6.95 -3.13
N LEU A 56 8.17 7.85 -3.40
CA LEU A 56 9.47 7.54 -3.98
C LEU A 56 10.53 7.72 -2.89
N THR A 57 11.27 6.65 -2.59
CA THR A 57 12.32 6.65 -1.55
C THR A 57 13.65 6.15 -2.08
N ASN A 58 14.73 6.56 -1.42
CA ASN A 58 16.06 5.99 -1.63
C ASN A 58 16.23 4.74 -0.74
N PRO A 59 16.33 3.53 -1.31
CA PRO A 59 16.49 2.29 -0.56
C PRO A 59 17.85 2.18 0.14
N GLU A 60 18.87 2.90 -0.33
CA GLU A 60 20.23 2.87 0.22
C GLU A 60 20.41 3.84 1.40
N ALA A 61 19.46 4.77 1.57
CA ALA A 61 19.51 5.72 2.68
C ALA A 61 18.94 5.09 3.96
N GLU A 62 19.65 5.24 5.07
CA GLU A 62 19.09 4.95 6.39
C GLU A 62 17.88 5.87 6.66
N GLY A 63 16.74 5.28 7.03
CA GLY A 63 15.53 6.02 7.41
C GLY A 63 14.49 6.29 6.31
N GLU A 64 14.46 5.54 5.21
CA GLU A 64 13.46 5.68 4.12
C GLU A 64 13.33 7.13 3.59
N ILE A 65 14.47 7.74 3.28
CA ILE A 65 14.51 9.13 2.83
C ILE A 65 13.76 9.27 1.50
N GLY A 66 12.79 10.19 1.48
CA GLY A 66 12.02 10.52 0.29
C GLY A 66 12.83 11.28 -0.75
N LEU A 67 12.56 11.05 -2.04
CA LEU A 67 13.20 11.76 -3.14
C LEU A 67 12.28 12.89 -3.64
N PRO A 68 12.62 14.17 -3.42
CA PRO A 68 11.77 15.30 -3.77
C PRO A 68 11.84 15.71 -5.24
N ASP A 69 10.83 16.46 -5.68
CA ASP A 69 10.70 17.10 -6.99
C ASP A 69 10.83 16.13 -8.19
N GLN A 70 10.52 14.85 -7.97
CA GLN A 70 10.53 13.83 -9.01
C GLN A 70 9.15 13.73 -9.67
N PRO A 71 9.05 13.85 -11.01
CA PRO A 71 7.78 13.73 -11.71
C PRO A 71 7.33 12.27 -11.79
N LEU A 72 6.14 11.99 -11.25
CA LEU A 72 5.50 10.67 -11.32
C LEU A 72 4.27 10.71 -12.23
N GLU A 73 4.19 9.76 -13.16
CA GLU A 73 3.02 9.54 -14.02
C GLU A 73 2.08 8.52 -13.38
N PHE A 74 0.80 8.87 -13.25
CA PHE A 74 -0.25 8.00 -12.74
C PHE A 74 -1.05 7.41 -13.89
N ILE A 75 -1.15 6.08 -13.89
CA ILE A 75 -1.88 5.30 -14.88
C ILE A 75 -2.93 4.47 -14.15
N VAL A 76 -4.20 4.70 -14.45
CA VAL A 76 -5.31 3.93 -13.87
C VAL A 76 -5.95 3.11 -14.98
N HIS A 77 -6.00 1.79 -14.77
CA HIS A 77 -6.57 0.82 -15.70
C HIS A 77 -6.02 0.97 -17.14
N GLY A 78 -4.70 1.13 -17.26
CA GLY A 78 -3.99 1.27 -18.53
C GLY A 78 -4.08 2.65 -19.19
N ARG A 79 -4.78 3.62 -18.58
CA ARG A 79 -4.90 4.99 -19.09
C ARG A 79 -4.14 5.96 -18.20
N THR A 80 -3.28 6.79 -18.78
CA THR A 80 -2.66 7.92 -18.07
C THR A 80 -3.75 8.89 -17.61
N VAL A 81 -3.79 9.16 -16.30
CA VAL A 81 -4.76 10.06 -15.68
C VAL A 81 -4.15 11.40 -15.26
N GLY A 82 -2.82 11.47 -15.14
CA GLY A 82 -2.12 12.71 -14.83
C GLY A 82 -0.69 12.49 -14.35
N GLN A 83 -0.03 13.57 -13.95
CA GLN A 83 1.29 13.56 -13.34
C GLN A 83 1.28 14.41 -12.06
N ALA A 84 2.11 14.06 -11.10
CA ALA A 84 2.36 14.86 -9.91
C ALA A 84 3.83 14.73 -9.50
N ASN A 85 4.39 15.81 -8.96
CA ASN A 85 5.76 15.80 -8.43
C ASN A 85 5.76 15.33 -6.99
N THR A 86 6.83 14.64 -6.58
CA THR A 86 7.05 14.27 -5.19
C THR A 86 7.38 15.49 -4.33
N ASP A 87 6.83 15.52 -3.11
CA ASP A 87 7.14 16.54 -2.09
C ASP A 87 8.48 16.27 -1.38
N ALA A 88 8.81 17.09 -0.37
CA ALA A 88 10.01 16.96 0.44
C ALA A 88 10.16 15.58 1.13
N GLN A 89 9.06 14.85 1.33
CA GLN A 89 9.02 13.53 1.94
C GLN A 89 8.90 12.40 0.90
N GLY A 90 9.01 12.73 -0.39
CA GLY A 90 8.95 11.79 -1.51
C GLY A 90 7.53 11.42 -1.94
N TRP A 91 6.48 12.10 -1.45
CA TRP A 91 5.09 11.77 -1.80
C TRP A 91 4.60 12.57 -3.00
N ALA A 92 4.08 11.87 -4.02
CA ALA A 92 3.27 12.49 -5.07
C ALA A 92 1.80 12.19 -4.83
N ARG A 93 0.94 13.20 -5.03
CA ARG A 93 -0.49 13.12 -4.79
C ARG A 93 -1.27 13.68 -5.98
N LEU A 94 -2.28 12.95 -6.45
CA LEU A 94 -3.08 13.33 -7.62
C LEU A 94 -4.57 13.12 -7.35
N ASP A 95 -5.37 14.18 -7.46
CA ASP A 95 -6.83 14.08 -7.32
C ASP A 95 -7.44 13.33 -8.51
N PHE A 96 -8.31 12.38 -8.22
CA PHE A 96 -8.92 11.51 -9.20
C PHE A 96 -10.33 11.09 -8.78
N ALA A 97 -11.26 10.97 -9.73
CA ALA A 97 -12.59 10.44 -9.49
C ALA A 97 -12.85 9.25 -10.43
N PRO A 98 -12.92 8.00 -9.93
CA PRO A 98 -13.15 6.85 -10.79
C PRO A 98 -14.58 6.87 -11.32
N SER A 99 -14.76 6.87 -12.64
CA SER A 99 -16.10 6.80 -13.25
C SER A 99 -16.68 5.39 -13.27
N MET A 100 -15.82 4.36 -13.23
CA MET A 100 -16.23 2.96 -13.28
C MET A 100 -16.13 2.29 -11.90
N ARG A 101 -16.97 1.29 -11.69
CA ARG A 101 -16.86 0.37 -10.55
C ARG A 101 -15.85 -0.73 -10.82
N GLY A 102 -15.34 -1.33 -9.75
CA GLY A 102 -14.45 -2.49 -9.79
C GLY A 102 -13.09 -2.21 -9.14
N ASN A 103 -12.16 -3.12 -9.37
CA ASN A 103 -10.79 -3.04 -8.87
C ASN A 103 -9.91 -2.54 -10.01
N LEU A 104 -9.54 -1.27 -9.97
CA LEU A 104 -8.80 -0.60 -11.03
C LEU A 104 -7.30 -0.64 -10.71
N SER A 105 -6.50 -1.21 -11.59
CA SER A 105 -5.04 -1.23 -11.41
C SER A 105 -4.48 0.19 -11.42
N ILE A 106 -3.68 0.54 -10.43
CA ILE A 106 -2.88 1.76 -10.42
C ILE A 106 -1.45 1.34 -10.76
N ILE A 107 -0.87 1.97 -11.77
CA ILE A 107 0.56 1.90 -12.06
C ILE A 107 1.08 3.33 -11.97
N VAL A 108 2.14 3.53 -11.19
CA VAL A 108 2.83 4.81 -11.11
C VAL A 108 4.23 4.62 -11.66
N LYS A 109 4.68 5.53 -12.52
CA LYS A 109 6.00 5.47 -13.16
C LYS A 109 6.79 6.73 -12.87
N LEU A 110 8.07 6.58 -12.54
CA LEU A 110 8.99 7.72 -12.54
C LEU A 110 9.24 8.17 -13.98
N VAL A 111 9.01 9.45 -14.27
CA VAL A 111 9.25 10.02 -15.59
C VAL A 111 10.74 10.34 -15.72
N THR A 112 11.49 9.48 -16.42
CA THR A 112 12.92 9.69 -16.68
C THR A 112 13.21 10.03 -18.14
N PRO A 113 14.12 10.98 -18.43
CA PRO A 113 14.52 11.28 -19.80
C PRO A 113 15.43 10.22 -20.45
N SER A 114 15.98 9.27 -19.67
CA SER A 114 16.85 8.19 -20.17
C SER A 114 16.06 6.91 -20.51
N LYS A 115 16.57 6.12 -21.47
CA LYS A 115 16.02 4.81 -21.89
C LYS A 115 16.24 3.67 -20.89
N THR A 116 16.55 3.99 -19.64
CA THR A 116 16.71 3.00 -18.56
C THR A 116 15.37 2.37 -18.21
N LYS A 117 15.40 1.17 -17.61
CA LYS A 117 14.19 0.47 -17.15
C LYS A 117 13.39 1.42 -16.25
N ALA A 118 12.11 1.62 -16.57
CA ALA A 118 11.24 2.49 -15.79
C ALA A 118 11.11 1.95 -14.36
N ILE A 119 11.25 2.84 -13.37
CA ILE A 119 10.90 2.55 -11.99
C ILE A 119 9.38 2.64 -11.88
N GLU A 120 8.74 1.53 -11.51
CA GLU A 120 7.29 1.41 -11.49
C GLU A 120 6.82 0.90 -10.13
N GLY A 121 5.82 1.56 -9.58
CA GLY A 121 5.05 1.09 -8.43
C GLY A 121 3.67 0.62 -8.87
N LYS A 122 3.09 -0.33 -8.13
CA LYS A 122 1.77 -0.91 -8.45
C LYS A 122 0.88 -0.86 -7.21
N GLY A 123 -0.39 -0.52 -7.43
CA GLY A 123 -1.45 -0.55 -6.41
C GLY A 123 -2.81 -0.80 -7.05
N VAL A 124 -3.86 -0.70 -6.25
CA VAL A 124 -5.24 -0.91 -6.67
C VAL A 124 -6.15 0.19 -6.12
N LEU A 125 -6.92 0.79 -7.01
CA LEU A 125 -8.05 1.65 -6.66
C LEU A 125 -9.33 0.81 -6.66
N LEU A 126 -9.88 0.61 -5.48
CA LEU A 126 -11.11 -0.12 -5.24
C LEU A 126 -12.27 0.88 -5.35
N SER A 127 -12.91 0.93 -6.53
CA SER A 127 -14.08 1.77 -6.78
C SER A 127 -15.34 0.92 -6.58
N TRP A 128 -15.79 0.82 -5.33
CA TRP A 128 -16.84 -0.12 -4.93
C TRP A 128 -18.20 0.56 -4.79
N GLU A 129 -19.26 -0.14 -5.20
CA GLU A 129 -20.62 0.23 -4.83
C GLU A 129 -20.88 -0.13 -3.37
N ARG A 130 -21.37 0.82 -2.56
CA ARG A 130 -21.66 0.61 -1.12
C ARG A 130 -22.63 -0.53 -0.82
N ARG A 131 -23.47 -0.90 -1.79
CA ARG A 131 -24.47 -1.97 -1.66
C ARG A 131 -23.91 -3.38 -1.81
N ARG A 132 -22.67 -3.53 -2.30
CA ARG A 132 -22.05 -4.83 -2.53
C ARG A 132 -21.44 -5.30 -1.22
N PRO A 133 -21.80 -6.50 -0.73
CA PRO A 133 -21.34 -6.95 0.57
C PRO A 133 -19.82 -7.17 0.62
N ILE A 134 -19.24 -6.93 1.78
CA ILE A 134 -17.82 -7.10 2.09
C ILE A 134 -17.64 -8.41 2.85
N LEU A 135 -16.65 -9.19 2.41
CA LEU A 135 -16.20 -10.41 3.06
C LEU A 135 -14.78 -10.19 3.60
N LEU A 136 -14.61 -10.37 4.90
CA LEU A 136 -13.32 -10.26 5.59
C LEU A 136 -12.54 -11.58 5.47
N ILE A 137 -11.28 -11.52 5.09
CA ILE A 137 -10.45 -12.70 4.84
C ILE A 137 -9.18 -12.61 5.68
N ASP A 138 -9.04 -13.47 6.67
CA ASP A 138 -7.78 -13.63 7.40
C ASP A 138 -6.70 -14.18 6.45
N LEU A 139 -5.58 -13.48 6.28
CA LEU A 139 -4.49 -13.96 5.41
C LEU A 139 -3.95 -15.32 5.83
N ALA A 140 -4.02 -15.66 7.13
CA ALA A 140 -3.62 -16.97 7.60
C ALA A 140 -4.38 -18.07 6.86
N VAL A 141 -5.67 -17.88 6.59
CA VAL A 141 -6.50 -18.92 5.96
C VAL A 141 -6.10 -19.24 4.51
N LEU A 142 -5.33 -18.36 3.87
CA LEU A 142 -4.91 -18.48 2.48
C LEU A 142 -3.67 -19.35 2.28
N VAL A 143 -2.95 -19.70 3.35
CA VAL A 143 -1.73 -20.52 3.28
C VAL A 143 -2.01 -21.97 3.72
N GLU A 144 -1.29 -22.96 3.18
CA GLU A 144 -1.49 -24.38 3.54
C GLU A 144 -1.11 -24.69 5.01
N GLY A 145 -0.05 -24.05 5.51
CA GLY A 145 0.52 -24.27 6.83
C GLY A 145 0.30 -23.11 7.80
N GLU A 146 1.10 -23.09 8.87
CA GLU A 146 1.19 -21.94 9.76
C GLU A 146 1.85 -20.75 9.04
N LEU A 147 1.48 -19.54 9.44
CA LEU A 147 2.24 -18.37 9.04
C LEU A 147 3.64 -18.48 9.66
N ALA A 148 4.68 -18.34 8.86
CA ALA A 148 6.04 -18.31 9.39
C ALA A 148 6.22 -17.04 10.22
N MET A 149 6.31 -17.20 11.54
CA MET A 149 6.46 -16.08 12.48
C MET A 149 7.86 -15.97 13.07
N ASP A 150 8.71 -16.99 12.89
CA ASP A 150 10.03 -17.03 13.50
C ASP A 150 10.91 -15.87 12.97
N PRO A 151 11.36 -14.97 13.86
CA PRO A 151 12.33 -13.97 13.45
C PRO A 151 13.64 -14.67 13.10
N PRO A 152 14.30 -14.34 11.99
CA PRO A 152 15.64 -14.84 11.71
C PRO A 152 16.62 -14.40 12.82
N PRO A 153 17.78 -15.08 12.98
CA PRO A 153 18.76 -14.75 14.01
C PRO A 153 19.13 -13.26 14.03
N PRO A 154 19.22 -12.64 15.23
CA PRO A 154 19.23 -11.18 15.41
C PRO A 154 20.49 -10.46 14.88
N GLU A 155 21.49 -11.19 14.42
CA GLU A 155 22.83 -10.64 14.16
C GLU A 155 23.00 -9.97 12.79
N LEU A 156 21.99 -9.99 11.88
CA LEU A 156 22.22 -9.53 10.50
C LEU A 156 21.09 -8.81 9.74
N TYR A 157 19.83 -8.71 10.18
CA TYR A 157 18.78 -8.17 9.28
C TYR A 157 17.64 -7.38 9.94
N LYS A 158 17.11 -6.41 9.16
CA LYS A 158 15.79 -5.76 9.35
C LYS A 158 14.71 -6.85 9.50
N ASP A 159 13.71 -6.62 10.35
CA ASP A 159 12.55 -7.53 10.50
C ASP A 159 11.98 -7.84 9.10
N PRO A 160 11.97 -9.11 8.66
CA PRO A 160 11.45 -9.48 7.34
C PRO A 160 9.92 -9.28 7.23
N GLY A 161 9.25 -9.01 8.35
CA GLY A 161 7.81 -8.83 8.42
C GLY A 161 7.06 -10.15 8.32
N LEU A 162 5.80 -10.10 7.89
CA LEU A 162 4.99 -11.28 7.62
C LEU A 162 5.53 -12.07 6.44
N ILE A 163 5.84 -13.35 6.65
CA ILE A 163 6.21 -14.29 5.59
C ILE A 163 5.00 -15.17 5.28
N LEU A 164 4.43 -14.96 4.10
CA LEU A 164 3.38 -15.80 3.54
C LEU A 164 4.05 -16.98 2.82
N GLY A 165 3.80 -18.20 3.30
CA GLY A 165 4.30 -19.44 2.69
C GLY A 165 3.52 -19.79 1.42
N ASP A 166 3.45 -21.10 1.11
CA ASP A 166 2.70 -21.59 -0.05
C ASP A 166 1.20 -21.32 0.09
N ALA A 167 0.59 -20.83 -0.99
CA ALA A 167 -0.84 -20.59 -1.04
C ALA A 167 -1.61 -21.91 -1.05
N HIS A 168 -2.73 -21.95 -0.33
CA HIS A 168 -3.64 -23.07 -0.35
C HIS A 168 -4.25 -23.24 -1.76
N PRO A 169 -4.15 -24.42 -2.39
CA PRO A 169 -4.40 -24.62 -3.82
C PRO A 169 -5.84 -24.32 -4.24
N ALA A 170 -6.80 -24.52 -3.35
CA ALA A 170 -8.21 -24.24 -3.61
C ALA A 170 -8.63 -22.78 -3.32
N ALA A 171 -7.86 -22.02 -2.54
CA ALA A 171 -8.33 -20.77 -1.95
C ALA A 171 -8.56 -19.69 -3.01
N ALA A 172 -7.60 -19.47 -3.91
CA ALA A 172 -7.70 -18.46 -4.95
C ALA A 172 -8.90 -18.70 -5.89
N SER A 173 -9.13 -19.96 -6.30
CA SER A 173 -10.27 -20.34 -7.14
C SER A 173 -11.62 -20.13 -6.44
N GLU A 174 -11.76 -20.55 -5.18
CA GLU A 174 -13.03 -20.40 -4.45
C GLU A 174 -13.33 -18.93 -4.09
N LEU A 175 -12.32 -18.17 -3.68
CA LEU A 175 -12.44 -16.73 -3.49
C LEU A 175 -12.74 -16.01 -4.80
N GLY A 176 -12.18 -16.46 -5.93
CA GLY A 176 -12.48 -15.92 -7.25
C GLY A 176 -13.96 -16.00 -7.58
N LYS A 177 -14.59 -17.14 -7.31
CA LYS A 177 -16.02 -17.34 -7.52
C LYS A 177 -16.87 -16.43 -6.61
N LEU A 178 -16.47 -16.25 -5.35
CA LEU A 178 -17.14 -15.34 -4.40
C LEU A 178 -16.99 -13.87 -4.82
N ALA A 179 -15.78 -13.48 -5.21
CA ALA A 179 -15.43 -12.10 -5.56
C ALA A 179 -15.97 -11.67 -6.93
N GLN A 180 -16.19 -12.60 -7.85
CA GLN A 180 -16.72 -12.28 -9.17
C GLN A 180 -18.17 -11.78 -9.10
N PHE A 181 -19.00 -12.40 -8.26
CA PHE A 181 -20.44 -12.16 -8.26
C PHE A 181 -20.96 -11.51 -6.99
N TYR A 182 -20.44 -11.86 -5.83
CA TYR A 182 -21.13 -11.59 -4.56
C TYR A 182 -20.43 -10.56 -3.71
N TYR A 183 -19.12 -10.71 -3.48
CA TYR A 183 -18.42 -9.97 -2.45
C TYR A 183 -17.32 -9.06 -2.97
N ASN A 184 -17.12 -7.96 -2.27
CA ASN A 184 -15.84 -7.27 -2.21
C ASN A 184 -14.99 -7.93 -1.11
N LEU A 185 -13.70 -8.14 -1.38
CA LEU A 185 -12.82 -8.82 -0.45
C LEU A 185 -11.97 -7.81 0.32
N VAL A 186 -11.86 -8.00 1.63
CA VAL A 186 -10.91 -7.30 2.49
C VAL A 186 -10.00 -8.35 3.12
N TYR A 187 -8.74 -8.39 2.69
CA TYR A 187 -7.69 -9.22 3.23
C TYR A 187 -7.09 -8.59 4.49
N LEU A 188 -6.95 -9.39 5.53
CA LEU A 188 -6.56 -8.96 6.86
C LEU A 188 -5.25 -9.64 7.25
N ASP A 189 -4.21 -8.85 7.48
CA ASP A 189 -3.09 -9.29 8.28
C ASP A 189 -3.41 -9.02 9.76
N LEU A 190 -3.72 -10.08 10.49
CA LEU A 190 -3.99 -10.04 11.93
C LEU A 190 -2.72 -10.12 12.78
N THR A 191 -1.55 -10.34 12.16
CA THR A 191 -0.25 -10.39 12.86
C THR A 191 0.32 -8.99 13.11
N GLY A 192 -0.07 -8.02 12.27
CA GLY A 192 0.42 -6.64 12.31
C GLY A 192 1.85 -6.46 11.83
N ARG A 193 2.45 -7.50 11.22
CA ARG A 193 3.85 -7.50 10.76
C ARG A 193 3.97 -7.40 9.24
N GLY A 194 2.87 -7.43 8.52
CA GLY A 194 2.85 -7.41 7.07
C GLY A 194 3.29 -6.08 6.49
N HIS A 195 3.94 -6.17 5.33
CA HIS A 195 4.20 -5.02 4.47
C HIS A 195 3.23 -5.07 3.29
N LEU A 196 2.56 -3.96 3.00
CA LEU A 196 1.50 -3.89 1.98
C LEU A 196 2.00 -4.40 0.62
N GLU A 197 3.17 -3.95 0.20
CA GLU A 197 3.79 -4.27 -1.10
C GLU A 197 4.04 -5.78 -1.24
N HIS A 198 4.51 -6.43 -0.17
CA HIS A 198 4.76 -7.87 -0.14
C HIS A 198 3.47 -8.67 -0.22
N ILE A 199 2.44 -8.28 0.56
CA ILE A 199 1.13 -8.94 0.53
C ILE A 199 0.48 -8.79 -0.86
N GLN A 200 0.53 -7.59 -1.44
CA GLN A 200 0.01 -7.34 -2.79
C GLN A 200 0.73 -8.17 -3.86
N ALA A 201 2.06 -8.30 -3.77
CA ALA A 201 2.84 -9.10 -4.70
C ALA A 201 2.46 -10.58 -4.58
N TRP A 202 2.42 -11.11 -3.35
CA TRP A 202 2.08 -12.49 -3.07
C TRP A 202 0.66 -12.85 -3.54
N LEU A 203 -0.34 -12.01 -3.26
CA LEU A 203 -1.72 -12.22 -3.70
C LEU A 203 -1.83 -12.26 -5.24
N ARG A 204 -1.09 -11.38 -5.93
CA ARG A 204 -1.07 -11.34 -7.41
C ARG A 204 -0.39 -12.55 -8.02
N GLU A 205 0.75 -12.94 -7.46
CA GLU A 205 1.52 -14.11 -7.91
C GLU A 205 0.68 -15.39 -7.83
N HIS A 206 -0.06 -15.55 -6.73
CA HIS A 206 -0.94 -16.70 -6.50
C HIS A 206 -2.37 -16.52 -7.06
N GLN A 207 -2.58 -15.49 -7.90
CA GLN A 207 -3.84 -15.26 -8.63
C GLN A 207 -5.08 -15.09 -7.75
N PHE A 208 -4.90 -14.57 -6.53
CA PHE A 208 -6.04 -14.20 -5.68
C PHE A 208 -6.82 -13.03 -6.30
N PRO A 209 -8.14 -12.96 -6.08
CA PRO A 209 -8.93 -11.84 -6.57
C PRO A 209 -8.47 -10.53 -5.93
N PRO A 210 -8.47 -9.41 -6.65
CA PRO A 210 -8.08 -8.14 -6.06
C PRO A 210 -9.05 -7.74 -4.95
N GLY A 211 -8.52 -7.14 -3.89
CA GLY A 211 -9.28 -6.75 -2.70
C GLY A 211 -8.50 -5.74 -1.87
N MET A 212 -9.14 -5.19 -0.85
CA MET A 212 -8.49 -4.26 0.07
C MET A 212 -7.59 -5.03 1.03
N ILE A 213 -6.38 -4.54 1.28
CA ILE A 213 -5.53 -5.09 2.32
C ILE A 213 -5.60 -4.18 3.55
N ARG A 214 -5.70 -4.80 4.73
CA ARG A 214 -5.58 -4.12 6.03
C ARG A 214 -4.61 -4.88 6.90
N ILE A 215 -3.57 -4.17 7.34
CA ILE A 215 -2.63 -4.65 8.34
C ILE A 215 -3.12 -4.11 9.67
N LEU A 216 -3.57 -5.00 10.54
CA LEU A 216 -4.14 -4.65 11.83
C LEU A 216 -3.10 -4.82 12.92
N GLN A 217 -3.05 -3.87 13.85
CA GLN A 217 -2.24 -4.05 15.04
C GLN A 217 -2.73 -5.27 15.81
N LYS A 218 -1.80 -6.00 16.45
CA LYS A 218 -2.12 -7.19 17.24
C LYS A 218 -2.73 -6.81 18.58
N THR A 219 -3.95 -6.28 18.55
CA THR A 219 -4.76 -5.95 19.72
C THR A 219 -6.11 -6.67 19.64
N PRO A 220 -6.75 -7.00 20.78
CA PRO A 220 -8.06 -7.65 20.78
C PRO A 220 -9.18 -6.81 20.12
N THR A 221 -9.00 -5.50 20.00
CA THR A 221 -10.03 -4.57 19.50
C THR A 221 -9.85 -4.20 18.03
N ALA A 222 -8.67 -4.36 17.44
CA ALA A 222 -8.35 -3.83 16.11
C ALA A 222 -9.31 -4.32 15.00
N LEU A 223 -9.72 -5.60 15.03
CA LEU A 223 -10.68 -6.13 14.05
C LEU A 223 -12.08 -5.54 14.24
N ASN A 224 -12.51 -5.35 15.50
CA ASN A 224 -13.78 -4.72 15.79
C ASN A 224 -13.78 -3.25 15.35
N GLU A 225 -12.70 -2.53 15.65
CA GLU A 225 -12.48 -1.15 15.22
C GLU A 225 -12.54 -1.02 13.69
N LEU A 226 -11.87 -1.90 12.95
CA LEU A 226 -11.97 -1.93 11.49
C LEU A 226 -13.42 -2.07 11.01
N ILE A 227 -14.20 -2.98 11.60
CA ILE A 227 -15.61 -3.17 11.24
C ILE A 227 -16.42 -1.89 11.49
N HIS A 228 -16.16 -1.19 12.60
CA HIS A 228 -16.80 0.09 12.91
C HIS A 228 -16.37 1.19 11.93
N THR A 229 -15.08 1.34 11.66
CA THR A 229 -14.56 2.32 10.70
C THR A 229 -15.16 2.13 9.31
N LEU A 230 -15.25 0.88 8.83
CA LEU A 230 -15.91 0.60 7.55
C LEU A 230 -17.36 1.10 7.54
N LYS A 231 -18.12 0.85 8.61
CA LYS A 231 -19.51 1.34 8.74
C LYS A 231 -19.58 2.86 8.76
N GLU A 232 -18.72 3.53 9.53
CA GLU A 232 -18.64 4.99 9.63
C GLU A 232 -18.30 5.65 8.28
N GLU A 233 -17.45 5.01 7.48
CA GLU A 233 -17.12 5.45 6.11
C GLU A 233 -18.26 5.18 5.09
N GLY A 234 -19.35 4.54 5.52
CA GLY A 234 -20.53 4.21 4.73
C GLY A 234 -20.47 2.84 4.03
N TRP A 235 -19.53 1.97 4.42
CA TRP A 235 -19.42 0.57 3.97
C TRP A 235 -20.19 -0.36 4.90
N GLU A 236 -21.49 -0.13 5.04
CA GLU A 236 -22.31 -0.76 6.07
C GLU A 236 -22.51 -2.27 5.88
N LYS A 237 -22.38 -2.78 4.66
CA LYS A 237 -22.63 -4.19 4.31
C LYS A 237 -21.42 -5.08 4.50
N VAL A 238 -20.85 -5.10 5.70
CA VAL A 238 -19.94 -6.19 6.10
C VAL A 238 -20.80 -7.42 6.37
N SER A 239 -20.68 -8.46 5.55
CA SER A 239 -21.58 -9.63 5.62
C SER A 239 -21.02 -10.77 6.45
N GLY A 240 -19.70 -10.94 6.44
CA GLY A 240 -19.06 -12.08 7.07
C GLY A 240 -17.56 -12.06 6.97
N GLY A 241 -16.97 -13.17 7.36
CA GLY A 241 -15.57 -13.44 7.07
C GLY A 241 -15.18 -14.90 7.18
N ILE A 242 -14.03 -15.17 6.59
CA ILE A 242 -13.35 -16.47 6.56
C ILE A 242 -12.05 -16.30 7.33
N GLY A 243 -11.85 -17.10 8.37
CA GLY A 243 -10.63 -17.04 9.17
C GLY A 243 -10.18 -18.38 9.71
N ARG A 244 -9.13 -18.34 10.53
CA ARG A 244 -8.50 -19.55 11.08
C ARG A 244 -8.65 -19.69 12.60
N THR A 245 -8.79 -18.58 13.33
CA THR A 245 -8.67 -18.56 14.80
C THR A 245 -10.02 -18.38 15.51
N ALA A 246 -10.06 -18.77 16.79
CA ALA A 246 -11.24 -18.56 17.64
C ALA A 246 -11.48 -17.07 17.91
N ASP A 247 -10.43 -16.29 18.15
CA ASP A 247 -10.52 -14.84 18.39
C ASP A 247 -11.15 -14.11 17.20
N PHE A 248 -10.74 -14.46 15.97
CA PHE A 248 -11.39 -13.95 14.76
C PHE A 248 -12.89 -14.29 14.74
N ALA A 249 -13.22 -15.55 15.05
CA ALA A 249 -14.60 -16.02 15.07
C ALA A 249 -15.46 -15.29 16.11
N GLU A 250 -14.91 -15.04 17.30
CA GLU A 250 -15.60 -14.36 18.40
C GLU A 250 -16.00 -12.94 17.99
N VAL A 251 -15.07 -12.16 17.43
CA VAL A 251 -15.34 -10.77 17.01
C VAL A 251 -16.45 -10.73 15.96
N LEU A 252 -16.39 -11.60 14.95
CA LEU A 252 -17.40 -11.63 13.89
C LEU A 252 -18.78 -12.06 14.42
N VAL A 253 -18.84 -13.09 15.27
CA VAL A 253 -20.10 -13.57 15.85
C VAL A 253 -20.73 -12.51 16.78
N GLN A 254 -19.92 -11.81 17.57
CA GLN A 254 -20.38 -10.69 18.41
C GLN A 254 -20.98 -9.56 17.56
N ASN A 255 -20.38 -9.30 16.39
CA ASN A 255 -20.90 -8.36 15.39
C ASN A 255 -22.05 -8.92 14.53
N ARG A 256 -22.54 -10.13 14.84
CA ARG A 256 -23.62 -10.83 14.13
C ARG A 256 -23.32 -11.10 12.66
N LEU A 257 -22.05 -11.26 12.31
CA LEU A 257 -21.58 -11.53 10.96
C LEU A 257 -21.55 -13.05 10.68
N GLN A 258 -21.76 -13.44 9.42
CA GLN A 258 -21.53 -14.82 8.99
C GLN A 258 -20.05 -15.16 9.20
N THR A 259 -19.77 -16.28 9.85
CA THR A 259 -18.42 -16.62 10.28
C THR A 259 -18.09 -18.03 9.83
N VAL A 260 -17.13 -18.16 8.92
CA VAL A 260 -16.60 -19.44 8.46
C VAL A 260 -15.17 -19.57 8.96
N ILE A 261 -14.85 -20.72 9.56
CA ILE A 261 -13.51 -21.00 10.09
C ILE A 261 -12.94 -22.23 9.41
N LEU A 262 -11.72 -22.09 8.89
CA LEU A 262 -10.89 -23.18 8.39
C LEU A 262 -9.67 -23.28 9.32
N PRO A 263 -9.74 -24.09 10.39
CA PRO A 263 -8.63 -24.27 11.31
C PRO A 263 -7.55 -25.14 10.66
N LEU A 264 -6.34 -25.12 11.23
CA LEU A 264 -5.34 -26.12 10.86
C LEU A 264 -5.79 -27.50 11.37
N PRO A 265 -5.46 -28.60 10.68
CA PRO A 265 -5.89 -29.96 11.06
C PRO A 265 -5.54 -30.35 12.50
N GLN A 266 -4.45 -29.79 13.03
CA GLN A 266 -3.92 -30.06 14.36
C GLN A 266 -4.65 -29.25 15.46
N THR A 267 -5.40 -28.20 15.10
CA THR A 267 -5.94 -27.22 16.05
C THR A 267 -7.21 -27.74 16.72
N LYS A 268 -7.12 -28.04 18.02
CA LYS A 268 -8.28 -28.34 18.88
C LYS A 268 -8.82 -27.06 19.54
N GLY A 269 -9.33 -26.14 18.74
CA GLY A 269 -9.93 -24.89 19.22
C GLY A 269 -11.41 -25.06 19.62
N ARG A 270 -11.85 -24.39 20.68
CA ARG A 270 -13.28 -24.18 20.93
C ARG A 270 -13.74 -22.95 20.16
N PHE A 271 -14.54 -23.14 19.12
CA PHE A 271 -15.11 -22.05 18.34
C PHE A 271 -16.50 -21.65 18.87
N PRO A 272 -16.91 -20.38 18.70
CA PRO A 272 -18.27 -19.95 19.02
C PRO A 272 -19.31 -20.80 18.30
N ARG A 273 -20.43 -21.12 18.98
CA ARG A 273 -21.49 -22.01 18.43
C ARG A 273 -22.07 -21.56 17.08
N ARG A 274 -22.03 -20.25 16.79
CA ARG A 274 -22.55 -19.67 15.55
C ARG A 274 -21.52 -19.65 14.41
N ALA A 275 -20.26 -19.97 14.69
CA ALA A 275 -19.24 -20.10 13.66
C ALA A 275 -19.38 -21.46 12.95
N ILE A 276 -19.25 -21.45 11.63
CA ILE A 276 -19.29 -22.64 10.79
C ILE A 276 -17.84 -23.09 10.59
N VAL A 277 -17.48 -24.21 11.20
CA VAL A 277 -16.13 -24.78 11.09
C VAL A 277 -16.12 -25.77 9.92
N LEU A 278 -15.20 -25.56 8.99
CA LEU A 278 -15.01 -26.40 7.80
C LEU A 278 -13.59 -26.95 7.79
N ASP A 279 -13.43 -28.06 7.10
CA ASP A 279 -12.15 -28.73 6.83
C ASP A 279 -11.60 -28.43 5.43
N ASP A 280 -12.43 -27.86 4.56
CA ASP A 280 -12.13 -27.70 3.13
C ASP A 280 -12.77 -26.43 2.54
N TRP A 281 -11.98 -25.75 1.71
CA TRP A 281 -12.36 -24.59 0.91
C TRP A 281 -13.55 -24.86 -0.03
N SER A 282 -13.71 -26.09 -0.54
CA SER A 282 -14.77 -26.41 -1.52
C SER A 282 -16.20 -26.20 -0.99
N ARG A 283 -16.38 -26.16 0.34
CA ARG A 283 -17.68 -26.04 1.00
C ARG A 283 -18.05 -24.61 1.37
N ILE A 284 -17.10 -23.67 1.36
CA ILE A 284 -17.29 -22.31 1.87
C ILE A 284 -18.49 -21.61 1.23
N ARG A 285 -18.63 -21.73 -0.10
CA ARG A 285 -19.70 -21.04 -0.85
C ARG A 285 -21.12 -21.42 -0.45
N ARG A 286 -21.32 -22.55 0.24
CA ARG A 286 -22.65 -22.97 0.74
C ARG A 286 -23.05 -22.28 2.04
N HIS A 287 -22.11 -21.60 2.68
CA HIS A 287 -22.24 -21.06 4.03
C HIS A 287 -22.09 -19.53 4.09
N LEU A 288 -21.92 -18.88 2.94
CA LEU A 288 -21.85 -17.43 2.77
C LEU A 288 -23.00 -16.94 1.87
#